data_AF-A0AAI9T7N3-F1
#
_entry.id   AF-A0AAI9T7N3-F1
#
_cell.length_a   1.000
_cell.length_b   1.000
_cell.length_c   1.000
_cell.angle_alpha   90.00
_cell.angle_beta   90.00
_cell.angle_gamma   90.00
#
_symmetry.space_group_name_H-M   'P 1'
#
loop_
_entity.id
_entity.type
_entity.pdbx_description
1 polymer ?
#
loop_
_entity_poly.entity_id
_entity_poly.type
_entity_poly.pdbx_seq_one_letter_code
_entity_poly.pdbx_strand_id
1 'polypeptide(L)'
;MPLRTLTLIKAAAAKIGKPGKTLTYNIEVPTYLISSATSWGPLSILVLVKPYWHMVLHSHCFSFAFKLTPSATARNIRITKHITKFTQNNATSITNIKTRFLICSDTHGIDSLPGFIPSAKQHADVVIHCGDLTTHSQLHEYKASIRLLQAINAPLKLVIAGNHDFTMDIPMFHKKIAEAQSLEREAVEKAYGYDGEARRLFEGTGITFLDEGVHSFHLQNGAMLTVYASPYTPSLGDWGFQYHPDKGHDFMIDNGSGSNTVDVVMTHGPPKGIMDYTHSGERAGSPDLFRALARARPRPRMHCFGHIHEGWGAKLVTWRERTTDMRSHLTNIDNGQSCPIAKLSDMKDGAGRSLSEEGAPMKYFASSHCSGDAHPLNWGSQTLFVNAAIEGTPQNMDVQKENLSMQLPWAVDLELRSYPQGAEETRERAK
;
A
#
# COMPACT_ATOMS: atom_id res chain seq x y z
N MET A 1 -36.58 -2.20 -18.79
CA MET A 1 -37.77 -2.69 -18.04
C MET A 1 -38.38 -1.56 -17.22
N PRO A 2 -39.71 -1.44 -17.06
CA PRO A 2 -40.29 -0.51 -16.08
C PRO A 2 -39.93 -0.96 -14.66
N LEU A 3 -39.61 0.00 -13.80
CA LEU A 3 -39.13 -0.21 -12.42
C LEU A 3 -39.93 -1.26 -11.64
N ARG A 4 -41.26 -1.34 -11.85
CA ARG A 4 -42.16 -2.24 -11.13
C ARG A 4 -41.85 -3.73 -11.32
N THR A 5 -41.46 -4.15 -12.53
CA THR A 5 -41.12 -5.56 -12.81
C THR A 5 -39.79 -5.96 -12.14
N LEU A 6 -38.84 -5.03 -12.09
CA LEU A 6 -37.55 -5.23 -11.42
C LEU A 6 -37.72 -5.34 -9.89
N THR A 7 -38.62 -4.56 -9.31
CA THR A 7 -38.96 -4.62 -7.88
C THR A 7 -39.61 -5.95 -7.51
N LEU A 8 -40.50 -6.48 -8.37
CA LEU A 8 -41.12 -7.80 -8.17
C LEU A 8 -40.12 -8.96 -8.20
N ILE A 9 -39.15 -8.92 -9.14
CA ILE A 9 -38.10 -9.96 -9.24
C ILE A 9 -37.13 -9.87 -8.06
N LYS A 10 -36.72 -8.66 -7.64
CA LYS A 10 -35.88 -8.47 -6.44
C LYS A 10 -36.60 -8.89 -5.16
N ALA A 11 -37.90 -8.59 -5.03
CA ALA A 11 -38.71 -8.98 -3.87
C ALA A 11 -38.92 -10.51 -3.79
N ALA A 12 -39.09 -11.18 -4.92
CA ALA A 12 -39.14 -12.64 -4.99
C ALA A 12 -37.79 -13.30 -4.66
N ALA A 13 -36.67 -12.69 -5.08
CA ALA A 13 -35.32 -13.17 -4.80
C ALA A 13 -34.89 -13.01 -3.32
N ALA A 14 -35.41 -11.98 -2.63
CA ALA A 14 -35.05 -11.62 -1.25
C ALA A 14 -35.66 -12.52 -0.15
N LYS A 15 -36.61 -13.41 -0.47
CA LYS A 15 -37.09 -14.41 0.50
C LYS A 15 -36.05 -15.53 0.64
N ILE A 16 -35.34 -15.51 1.78
CA ILE A 16 -34.38 -16.53 2.19
C ILE A 16 -35.14 -17.84 2.44
N GLY A 17 -35.00 -18.81 1.55
CA GLY A 17 -35.49 -20.18 1.75
C GLY A 17 -34.49 -20.99 2.56
N LYS A 18 -34.97 -21.91 3.41
CA LYS A 18 -34.11 -22.90 4.08
C LYS A 18 -33.35 -23.75 3.04
N PRO A 19 -32.10 -24.18 3.31
CA PRO A 19 -31.32 -25.01 2.39
C PRO A 19 -32.08 -26.28 1.99
N GLY A 20 -32.01 -26.68 0.72
CA GLY A 20 -32.58 -27.95 0.23
C GLY A 20 -34.04 -27.91 -0.24
N LYS A 21 -34.69 -26.74 -0.31
CA LYS A 21 -36.03 -26.60 -0.89
C LYS A 21 -35.99 -25.90 -2.26
N THR A 22 -36.60 -26.52 -3.27
CA THR A 22 -36.94 -25.87 -4.54
C THR A 22 -38.10 -24.91 -4.29
N LEU A 23 -37.90 -23.63 -4.61
CA LEU A 23 -38.96 -22.61 -4.57
C LEU A 23 -39.36 -22.26 -6.01
N THR A 24 -40.65 -22.41 -6.30
CA THR A 24 -41.22 -22.11 -7.61
C THR A 24 -42.08 -20.86 -7.49
N TYR A 25 -41.80 -19.84 -8.30
CA TYR A 25 -42.62 -18.63 -8.40
C TYR A 25 -43.21 -18.51 -9.79
N ASN A 26 -44.49 -18.17 -9.86
CA ASN A 26 -45.16 -17.79 -11.10
C ASN A 26 -45.20 -16.26 -11.14
N ILE A 27 -44.57 -15.65 -12.14
CA ILE A 27 -44.60 -14.20 -12.34
C ILE A 27 -45.16 -13.93 -13.74
N GLU A 28 -46.21 -13.12 -13.81
CA GLU A 28 -46.76 -12.63 -15.07
C GLU A 28 -45.93 -11.45 -15.59
N VAL A 29 -45.44 -11.54 -16.83
CA VAL A 29 -44.69 -10.44 -17.47
C VAL A 29 -45.30 -10.18 -18.86
N PRO A 30 -45.66 -8.93 -19.21
CA PRO A 30 -46.16 -8.58 -20.54
C PRO A 30 -45.11 -8.83 -21.64
N THR A 31 -45.54 -9.38 -22.77
CA THR A 31 -44.69 -9.93 -23.85
C THR A 31 -43.83 -8.91 -24.61
N TYR A 32 -44.15 -7.61 -24.56
CA TYR A 32 -43.42 -6.58 -25.29
C TYR A 32 -42.08 -6.15 -24.63
N LEU A 33 -41.74 -6.70 -23.46
CA LEU A 33 -40.50 -6.37 -22.73
C LEU A 33 -39.29 -7.26 -23.08
N ILE A 34 -39.42 -8.16 -24.06
CA ILE A 34 -38.49 -9.29 -24.28
C ILE A 34 -37.40 -9.00 -25.34
N SER A 35 -37.36 -7.83 -25.99
CA SER A 35 -36.58 -7.66 -27.22
C SER A 35 -35.32 -6.76 -27.19
N SER A 36 -34.67 -6.49 -26.05
CA SER A 36 -33.36 -5.78 -26.11
C SER A 36 -32.32 -6.26 -25.10
N ALA A 37 -31.16 -6.67 -25.62
CA ALA A 37 -29.96 -6.95 -24.86
C ALA A 37 -29.24 -5.63 -24.55
N THR A 38 -28.96 -5.36 -23.27
CA THR A 38 -28.12 -4.25 -22.81
C THR A 38 -27.24 -4.77 -21.66
N SER A 39 -26.01 -4.26 -21.52
CA SER A 39 -25.06 -4.68 -20.49
C SER A 39 -25.35 -4.03 -19.13
N TRP A 40 -25.22 -4.77 -18.02
CA TRP A 40 -25.63 -4.34 -16.67
C TRP A 40 -24.51 -4.53 -15.62
N GLY A 41 -23.49 -3.66 -15.58
CA GLY A 41 -22.57 -3.50 -14.44
C GLY A 41 -21.77 -4.75 -13.98
N PRO A 42 -20.86 -4.61 -12.99
CA PRO A 42 -19.73 -5.54 -12.82
C PRO A 42 -20.02 -6.87 -12.10
N LEU A 43 -21.28 -7.23 -11.83
CA LEU A 43 -21.62 -8.48 -11.11
C LEU A 43 -22.78 -9.30 -11.71
N SER A 44 -23.16 -9.04 -12.96
CA SER A 44 -24.25 -9.78 -13.62
C SER A 44 -23.81 -10.28 -15.01
N ILE A 45 -23.56 -11.59 -15.15
CA ILE A 45 -23.36 -12.23 -16.46
C ILE A 45 -24.66 -12.93 -16.87
N LEU A 46 -25.26 -12.48 -17.97
CA LEU A 46 -26.32 -13.21 -18.65
C LEU A 46 -25.68 -14.00 -19.81
N VAL A 47 -25.64 -15.33 -19.70
CA VAL A 47 -25.13 -16.18 -20.79
C VAL A 47 -26.30 -16.60 -21.69
N LEU A 48 -26.22 -16.22 -22.97
CA LEU A 48 -27.17 -16.64 -24.01
C LEU A 48 -26.83 -18.07 -24.46
N VAL A 49 -27.65 -19.04 -24.04
CA VAL A 49 -27.63 -20.40 -24.62
C VAL A 49 -29.04 -20.72 -25.10
N LYS A 50 -29.32 -20.60 -26.40
CA LYS A 50 -30.61 -21.07 -26.94
C LYS A 50 -30.74 -22.58 -26.66
N PRO A 51 -31.90 -23.10 -26.20
CA PRO A 51 -33.20 -22.44 -26.10
C PRO A 51 -33.61 -21.98 -24.67
N TYR A 52 -32.67 -21.83 -23.71
CA TYR A 52 -32.98 -21.53 -22.30
C TYR A 52 -32.25 -20.29 -21.78
N TRP A 53 -32.97 -19.42 -21.07
CA TRP A 53 -32.38 -18.25 -20.42
C TRP A 53 -31.82 -18.64 -19.04
N HIS A 54 -30.51 -18.48 -18.85
CA HIS A 54 -29.84 -18.70 -17.58
C HIS A 54 -29.32 -17.36 -17.02
N MET A 55 -29.72 -17.03 -15.79
CA MET A 55 -29.20 -15.89 -15.04
C MET A 55 -28.48 -16.42 -13.80
N VAL A 56 -27.24 -15.97 -13.58
CA VAL A 56 -26.42 -16.37 -12.43
C VAL A 56 -26.09 -15.13 -11.60
N LEU A 57 -26.54 -15.12 -10.33
CA LEU A 57 -26.21 -14.10 -9.34
C LEU A 57 -25.23 -14.70 -8.32
N HIS A 58 -24.09 -14.05 -8.13
CA HIS A 58 -23.11 -14.44 -7.11
C HIS A 58 -23.34 -13.63 -5.83
N SER A 59 -23.50 -14.32 -4.70
CA SER A 59 -23.34 -13.76 -3.35
C SER A 59 -22.35 -14.64 -2.59
N HIS A 60 -21.65 -14.10 -1.59
CA HIS A 60 -20.48 -14.72 -0.94
C HIS A 60 -20.64 -16.16 -0.39
N CYS A 61 -21.85 -16.74 -0.33
CA CYS A 61 -22.04 -18.16 0.04
C CYS A 61 -23.01 -18.94 -0.86
N PHE A 62 -23.58 -18.34 -1.90
CA PHE A 62 -24.60 -18.99 -2.73
C PHE A 62 -24.50 -18.59 -4.20
N SER A 63 -24.55 -19.58 -5.08
CA SER A 63 -24.79 -19.38 -6.52
C SER A 63 -26.25 -19.70 -6.82
N PHE A 64 -26.95 -18.76 -7.47
CA PHE A 64 -28.35 -18.92 -7.85
C PHE A 64 -28.48 -19.17 -9.35
N ALA A 65 -28.99 -20.33 -9.74
CA ALA A 65 -29.33 -20.63 -11.12
C ALA A 65 -30.85 -20.53 -11.30
N PHE A 66 -31.27 -19.71 -12.26
CA PHE A 66 -32.66 -19.59 -12.67
C PHE A 66 -32.86 -20.29 -14.01
N LYS A 67 -33.88 -21.16 -14.10
CA LYS A 67 -34.35 -21.73 -15.37
C LYS A 67 -35.67 -21.07 -15.72
N LEU A 68 -35.71 -20.46 -16.90
CA LEU A 68 -36.90 -19.85 -17.49
C LEU A 68 -37.43 -20.78 -18.58
N THR A 69 -38.63 -21.33 -18.40
CA THR A 69 -39.30 -22.16 -19.41
C THR A 69 -40.55 -21.46 -19.94
N PRO A 70 -40.71 -21.33 -21.27
CA PRO A 70 -41.97 -20.88 -21.86
C PRO A 70 -43.09 -21.86 -21.55
N SER A 71 -44.26 -21.36 -21.12
CA SER A 71 -45.48 -22.16 -21.04
C SER A 71 -46.25 -22.09 -22.36
N ALA A 72 -46.95 -23.17 -22.74
CA ALA A 72 -47.68 -23.31 -24.01
C ALA A 72 -48.83 -22.29 -24.21
N THR A 73 -49.21 -21.55 -23.17
CA THR A 73 -50.06 -20.37 -23.26
C THR A 73 -49.19 -19.12 -23.11
N ALA A 74 -49.10 -18.29 -24.15
CA ALA A 74 -48.15 -17.20 -24.35
C ALA A 74 -48.22 -16.00 -23.35
N ARG A 75 -48.59 -16.22 -22.08
CA ARG A 75 -48.70 -15.17 -21.05
C ARG A 75 -47.94 -15.43 -19.74
N ASN A 76 -47.35 -16.61 -19.55
CA ASN A 76 -46.74 -16.98 -18.26
C ASN A 76 -45.28 -17.42 -18.38
N ILE A 77 -44.40 -16.81 -17.57
CA ILE A 77 -42.99 -17.22 -17.40
C ILE A 77 -42.86 -17.91 -16.04
N ARG A 78 -42.36 -19.16 -16.06
CA ARG A 78 -42.08 -19.92 -14.82
C ARG A 78 -40.63 -19.73 -14.43
N ILE A 79 -40.39 -19.28 -13.19
CA ILE A 79 -39.05 -19.14 -12.64
C ILE A 79 -38.84 -20.22 -11.59
N THR A 80 -37.88 -21.12 -11.83
CA THR A 80 -37.48 -22.14 -10.86
C THR A 80 -36.15 -21.75 -10.24
N LYS A 81 -36.10 -21.59 -8.91
CA LYS A 81 -34.88 -21.29 -8.13
C LYS A 81 -34.29 -22.60 -7.62
N HIS A 82 -33.11 -22.97 -8.12
CA HIS A 82 -32.31 -24.04 -7.53
C HIS A 82 -31.26 -23.41 -6.59
N ILE A 83 -31.30 -23.81 -5.31
CA ILE A 83 -30.31 -23.42 -4.30
C ILE A 83 -29.41 -24.63 -4.09
N THR A 84 -28.24 -24.63 -4.71
CA THR A 84 -27.23 -25.65 -4.49
C THR A 84 -26.30 -25.18 -3.39
N LYS A 85 -26.25 -25.91 -2.27
CA LYS A 85 -25.25 -25.66 -1.21
C LYS A 85 -23.91 -26.17 -1.73
N PHE A 86 -23.04 -25.28 -2.18
CA PHE A 86 -21.63 -25.63 -2.27
C PHE A 86 -21.10 -25.75 -0.84
N THR A 87 -20.88 -26.98 -0.38
CA THR A 87 -19.97 -27.21 0.74
C THR A 87 -18.58 -26.82 0.25
N GLN A 88 -18.14 -25.59 0.56
CA GLN A 88 -16.73 -25.22 0.56
C GLN A 88 -16.03 -26.08 1.63
N ASN A 89 -15.68 -27.31 1.26
CA ASN A 89 -14.87 -28.21 2.09
C ASN A 89 -13.38 -28.11 1.74
N ASN A 90 -12.92 -26.97 1.21
CA ASN A 90 -11.51 -26.59 1.16
C ASN A 90 -11.42 -25.09 1.50
N ALA A 91 -11.71 -24.74 2.75
CA ALA A 91 -11.17 -23.49 3.29
C ALA A 91 -9.67 -23.72 3.44
N THR A 92 -8.87 -23.26 2.47
CA THR A 92 -7.44 -23.05 2.70
C THR A 92 -7.36 -22.15 3.92
N SER A 93 -6.85 -22.69 5.03
CA SER A 93 -6.74 -21.94 6.28
C SER A 93 -5.80 -20.77 5.99
N ILE A 94 -6.33 -19.54 5.96
CA ILE A 94 -5.51 -18.35 5.83
C ILE A 94 -4.70 -18.27 7.12
N THR A 95 -3.42 -18.56 7.03
CA THR A 95 -2.49 -18.45 8.17
C THR A 95 -1.84 -17.08 8.14
N ASN A 96 -1.56 -16.54 9.31
CA ASN A 96 -0.75 -15.35 9.46
C ASN A 96 0.73 -15.76 9.47
N ILE A 97 1.50 -15.23 8.55
CA ILE A 97 2.92 -15.53 8.38
C ILE A 97 3.71 -14.32 8.87
N LYS A 98 4.56 -14.56 9.88
CA LYS A 98 5.51 -13.56 10.36
C LYS A 98 6.44 -13.17 9.21
N THR A 99 6.48 -11.87 8.91
CA THR A 99 7.24 -11.26 7.83
C THR A 99 8.07 -10.13 8.40
N ARG A 100 9.38 -10.15 8.11
CA ARG A 100 10.32 -9.13 8.55
C ARG A 100 10.57 -8.10 7.47
N PHE A 101 10.36 -6.83 7.81
CA PHE A 101 10.64 -5.68 6.97
C PHE A 101 11.89 -4.96 7.47
N LEU A 102 12.78 -4.58 6.56
CA LEU A 102 13.81 -3.57 6.83
C LEU A 102 13.44 -2.29 6.10
N ILE A 103 13.34 -1.19 6.82
CA ILE A 103 12.77 0.07 6.32
C ILE A 103 13.80 1.19 6.54
N CYS A 104 14.06 1.95 5.49
CA CYS A 104 14.89 3.14 5.50
C CYS A 104 14.33 4.17 4.51
N SER A 105 14.83 5.39 4.57
CA SER A 105 14.49 6.50 3.69
C SER A 105 15.57 7.56 3.84
N ASP A 106 15.69 8.49 2.89
CA ASP A 106 16.59 9.64 3.03
C ASP A 106 18.04 9.15 3.21
N THR A 107 18.49 8.26 2.31
CA THR A 107 19.88 7.79 2.28
C THR A 107 20.81 8.79 1.62
N HIS A 108 20.29 9.69 0.78
CA HIS A 108 21.04 10.82 0.25
C HIS A 108 22.40 10.41 -0.37
N GLY A 109 22.37 9.35 -1.18
CA GLY A 109 23.52 8.89 -1.97
C GLY A 109 24.61 8.14 -1.19
N ILE A 110 24.39 7.77 0.09
CA ILE A 110 25.33 6.89 0.79
C ILE A 110 25.31 5.47 0.18
N ASP A 111 26.45 4.80 0.14
CA ASP A 111 26.59 3.45 -0.43
C ASP A 111 26.56 2.33 0.61
N SER A 112 26.48 2.68 1.90
CA SER A 112 26.39 1.75 3.01
C SER A 112 25.65 2.36 4.19
N LEU A 113 24.85 1.55 4.88
CA LEU A 113 24.18 1.98 6.10
C LEU A 113 25.18 2.00 7.26
N PRO A 114 25.24 3.05 8.08
CA PRO A 114 26.15 3.14 9.22
C PRO A 114 26.01 1.96 10.17
N GLY A 115 27.11 1.26 10.45
CA GLY A 115 27.13 0.09 11.34
C GLY A 115 26.45 -1.17 10.78
N PHE A 116 25.82 -1.09 9.60
CA PHE A 116 25.24 -2.24 8.92
C PHE A 116 26.33 -3.01 8.18
N ILE A 117 26.72 -4.16 8.75
CA ILE A 117 27.57 -5.12 8.05
C ILE A 117 26.62 -6.22 7.56
N PRO A 118 26.44 -6.38 6.23
CA PRO A 118 25.70 -7.51 5.68
C PRO A 118 26.21 -8.81 6.29
N SER A 119 25.37 -9.46 7.09
CA SER A 119 25.67 -10.79 7.61
C SER A 119 24.49 -11.70 7.29
N ALA A 120 24.77 -12.97 7.01
CA ALA A 120 23.74 -13.99 6.81
C ALA A 120 22.76 -14.09 8.00
N LYS A 121 23.15 -13.58 9.19
CA LYS A 121 22.32 -13.51 10.40
C LYS A 121 21.30 -12.37 10.41
N GLN A 122 21.43 -11.36 9.54
CA GLN A 122 20.52 -10.22 9.42
C GLN A 122 19.68 -10.35 8.14
N HIS A 123 18.75 -11.30 8.15
CA HIS A 123 17.76 -11.51 7.08
C HIS A 123 16.55 -10.59 7.25
N ALA A 124 16.04 -10.05 6.15
CA ALA A 124 14.69 -9.49 6.05
C ALA A 124 13.96 -10.12 4.87
N ASP A 125 12.64 -10.28 4.97
CA ASP A 125 11.85 -10.79 3.85
C ASP A 125 11.64 -9.71 2.78
N VAL A 126 11.54 -8.44 3.23
CA VAL A 126 11.30 -7.29 2.38
C VAL A 126 12.13 -6.09 2.84
N VAL A 127 12.81 -5.41 1.92
CA VAL A 127 13.40 -4.09 2.14
C VAL A 127 12.50 -3.03 1.52
N ILE A 128 12.33 -1.91 2.21
CA ILE A 128 11.54 -0.76 1.78
C ILE A 128 12.40 0.51 1.91
N HIS A 129 12.58 1.26 0.81
CA HIS A 129 13.24 2.56 0.81
C HIS A 129 12.29 3.70 0.40
N CYS A 130 11.88 4.55 1.35
CA CYS A 130 10.81 5.54 1.15
C CYS A 130 11.24 6.85 0.44
N GLY A 131 12.14 6.77 -0.55
CA GLY A 131 12.56 7.96 -1.32
C GLY A 131 13.76 8.71 -0.74
N ASP A 132 14.18 9.74 -1.48
CA ASP A 132 15.44 10.47 -1.31
C ASP A 132 16.64 9.50 -1.32
N LEU A 133 16.72 8.78 -2.44
CA LEU A 133 17.85 7.90 -2.75
C LEU A 133 19.13 8.71 -2.95
N THR A 134 19.00 9.96 -3.39
CA THR A 134 20.09 10.87 -3.76
C THR A 134 19.99 12.21 -3.01
N THR A 135 21.06 12.99 -2.99
CA THR A 135 20.99 14.40 -2.57
C THR A 135 20.78 15.31 -3.77
N HIS A 136 21.41 15.01 -4.90
CA HIS A 136 21.40 15.89 -6.07
C HIS A 136 20.83 15.23 -7.31
N SER A 137 20.19 14.06 -7.22
CA SER A 137 19.67 13.33 -8.37
C SER A 137 20.71 12.94 -9.43
N GLN A 138 21.99 12.82 -9.06
CA GLN A 138 23.02 12.43 -10.03
C GLN A 138 23.10 10.91 -10.19
N LEU A 139 23.45 10.45 -11.39
CA LEU A 139 23.56 9.03 -11.72
C LEU A 139 24.51 8.25 -10.79
N HIS A 140 25.57 8.90 -10.30
CA HIS A 140 26.53 8.25 -9.41
C HIS A 140 25.96 8.00 -8.00
N GLU A 141 25.06 8.87 -7.52
CA GLU A 141 24.35 8.71 -6.25
C GLU A 141 23.36 7.56 -6.34
N TYR A 142 22.57 7.46 -7.42
CA TYR A 142 21.68 6.31 -7.63
C TYR A 142 22.45 4.99 -7.65
N LYS A 143 23.63 4.96 -8.28
CA LYS A 143 24.52 3.77 -8.26
C LYS A 143 25.01 3.45 -6.84
N ALA A 144 25.23 4.44 -5.99
CA ALA A 144 25.56 4.24 -4.58
C ALA A 144 24.39 3.61 -3.82
N SER A 145 23.17 4.16 -3.96
CA SER A 145 21.96 3.62 -3.32
C SER A 145 21.64 2.20 -3.79
N ILE A 146 21.86 1.89 -5.07
CA ILE A 146 21.74 0.53 -5.61
C ILE A 146 22.73 -0.42 -4.93
N ARG A 147 24.01 -0.04 -4.80
CA ARG A 147 25.01 -0.87 -4.10
C ARG A 147 24.62 -1.12 -2.65
N LEU A 148 24.18 -0.08 -1.95
CA LEU A 148 23.67 -0.19 -0.57
C LEU A 148 22.56 -1.23 -0.48
N LEU A 149 21.54 -1.11 -1.34
CA LEU A 149 20.37 -1.99 -1.31
C LEU A 149 20.73 -3.43 -1.71
N GLN A 150 21.61 -3.63 -2.71
CA GLN A 150 22.08 -4.95 -3.13
C GLN A 150 22.86 -5.66 -2.02
N ALA A 151 23.56 -4.92 -1.16
CA ALA A 151 24.28 -5.48 -0.04
C ALA A 151 23.34 -6.04 1.06
N ILE A 152 22.06 -5.67 1.09
CA ILE A 152 21.11 -6.16 2.08
C ILE A 152 20.62 -7.56 1.72
N ASN A 153 20.72 -8.49 2.68
CA ASN A 153 20.19 -9.85 2.57
C ASN A 153 18.66 -9.86 2.69
N ALA A 154 17.98 -9.59 1.58
CA ALA A 154 16.54 -9.68 1.45
C ALA A 154 16.11 -10.11 0.04
N PRO A 155 15.15 -11.04 -0.10
CA PRO A 155 14.66 -11.48 -1.41
C PRO A 155 13.94 -10.39 -2.21
N LEU A 156 13.14 -9.56 -1.53
CA LEU A 156 12.39 -8.47 -2.16
C LEU A 156 12.92 -7.12 -1.68
N LYS A 157 13.15 -6.19 -2.61
CA LYS A 157 13.62 -4.84 -2.32
C LYS A 157 12.75 -3.85 -3.09
N LEU A 158 12.02 -3.01 -2.37
CA LEU A 158 11.06 -2.05 -2.91
C LEU A 158 11.57 -0.64 -2.66
N VAL A 159 11.54 0.20 -3.70
CA VAL A 159 11.96 1.60 -3.60
C VAL A 159 10.96 2.51 -4.30
N ILE A 160 10.80 3.71 -3.75
CA ILE A 160 10.15 4.84 -4.43
C ILE A 160 11.15 5.99 -4.53
N ALA A 161 10.87 6.97 -5.39
CA ALA A 161 11.58 8.24 -5.40
C ALA A 161 11.12 9.15 -4.24
N GLY A 162 11.98 10.11 -3.88
CA GLY A 162 11.62 11.28 -3.08
C GLY A 162 11.80 12.58 -3.85
N ASN A 163 11.78 13.71 -3.15
CA ASN A 163 11.89 15.01 -3.82
C ASN A 163 13.29 15.31 -4.35
N HIS A 164 14.33 14.72 -3.77
CA HIS A 164 15.70 14.86 -4.26
C HIS A 164 15.95 14.06 -5.54
N ASP A 165 15.08 13.11 -5.89
CA ASP A 165 15.25 12.21 -7.03
C ASP A 165 14.61 12.77 -8.33
N PHE A 166 14.76 14.08 -8.58
CA PHE A 166 14.02 14.80 -9.62
C PHE A 166 14.27 14.34 -11.06
N THR A 167 15.40 13.67 -11.36
CA THR A 167 15.65 13.06 -12.69
C THR A 167 14.73 11.88 -12.98
N MET A 168 14.04 11.34 -11.97
CA MET A 168 13.02 10.32 -12.14
C MET A 168 11.62 10.91 -12.43
N ASP A 169 11.42 12.20 -12.16
CA ASP A 169 10.23 12.96 -12.54
C ASP A 169 10.50 13.67 -13.87
N ILE A 170 10.12 13.03 -14.99
CA ILE A 170 10.44 13.52 -16.35
C ILE A 170 9.99 14.98 -16.56
N PRO A 171 8.73 15.37 -16.24
CA PRO A 171 8.32 16.77 -16.30
C PRO A 171 9.22 17.72 -15.50
N MET A 172 9.57 17.36 -14.26
CA MET A 172 10.45 18.18 -13.42
C MET A 172 11.86 18.26 -13.99
N PHE A 173 12.41 17.14 -14.45
CA PHE A 173 13.73 17.09 -15.06
C PHE A 173 13.82 18.01 -16.28
N HIS A 174 12.84 17.94 -17.20
CA HIS A 174 12.77 18.83 -18.36
C HIS A 174 12.71 20.30 -17.95
N LYS A 175 11.92 20.62 -16.92
CA LYS A 175 11.85 21.98 -16.38
C LYS A 175 13.22 22.45 -15.87
N LYS A 176 13.92 21.65 -15.06
CA LYS A 176 15.24 21.98 -14.52
C LYS A 176 16.28 22.19 -15.62
N ILE A 177 16.29 21.35 -16.66
CA ILE A 177 17.19 21.51 -17.81
C ILE A 177 16.89 22.82 -18.56
N ALA A 178 15.62 23.16 -18.76
CA ALA A 178 15.22 24.38 -19.44
C ALA A 178 15.58 25.67 -18.66
N GLU A 179 15.61 25.60 -17.33
CA GLU A 179 16.02 26.72 -16.45
C GLU A 179 17.54 26.88 -16.39
N ALA A 180 18.30 25.80 -16.55
CA ALA A 180 19.76 25.77 -16.44
C ALA A 180 20.51 26.35 -17.68
N GLN A 181 19.88 27.25 -18.45
CA GLN A 181 20.25 27.76 -19.80
C GLN A 181 21.74 28.12 -20.06
N SER A 182 22.57 28.21 -19.02
CA SER A 182 23.99 28.57 -19.07
C SER A 182 24.97 27.42 -18.80
N LEU A 183 24.49 26.20 -18.49
CA LEU A 183 25.36 25.05 -18.22
C LEU A 183 25.79 24.33 -19.51
N GLU A 184 27.02 23.82 -19.52
CA GLU A 184 27.51 22.96 -20.59
C GLU A 184 26.68 21.68 -20.66
N ARG A 185 26.05 21.45 -21.82
CA ARG A 185 25.16 20.32 -22.07
C ARG A 185 25.81 18.97 -21.76
N GLU A 186 27.08 18.79 -22.14
CA GLU A 186 27.83 17.55 -21.90
C GLU A 186 28.00 17.26 -20.40
N ALA A 187 28.28 18.29 -19.59
CA ALA A 187 28.41 18.14 -18.14
C ALA A 187 27.08 17.73 -17.49
N VAL A 188 25.97 18.30 -17.97
CA VAL A 188 24.62 17.94 -17.53
C VAL A 188 24.29 16.48 -17.88
N GLU A 189 24.49 16.09 -19.15
CA GLU A 189 24.23 14.72 -19.59
C GLU A 189 25.09 13.70 -18.83
N LYS A 190 26.36 14.02 -18.55
CA LYS A 190 27.25 13.16 -17.77
C LYS A 190 26.79 12.98 -16.31
N ALA A 191 26.26 14.03 -15.69
CA ALA A 191 25.86 14.01 -14.28
C ALA A 191 24.46 13.40 -14.06
N TYR A 192 23.51 13.77 -14.92
CA TYR A 192 22.08 13.49 -14.73
C TYR A 192 21.51 12.47 -15.73
N GLY A 193 22.22 12.23 -16.83
CA GLY A 193 21.78 11.33 -17.89
C GLY A 193 20.68 11.92 -18.78
N TYR A 194 19.98 11.01 -19.44
CA TYR A 194 18.84 11.31 -20.32
C TYR A 194 17.50 10.87 -19.70
N ASP A 195 16.41 11.18 -20.39
CA ASP A 195 15.05 10.78 -20.00
C ASP A 195 14.95 9.30 -19.59
N GLY A 196 14.57 9.10 -18.33
CA GLY A 196 14.40 7.79 -17.72
C GLY A 196 15.70 7.00 -17.47
N GLU A 197 16.88 7.55 -17.71
CA GLU A 197 18.15 6.84 -17.49
C GLU A 197 18.36 6.50 -16.02
N ALA A 198 18.13 7.46 -15.12
CA ALA A 198 18.18 7.23 -13.68
C ALA A 198 17.29 6.05 -13.25
N ARG A 199 16.11 5.92 -13.86
CA ARG A 199 15.20 4.80 -13.59
C ARG A 199 15.70 3.48 -14.17
N ARG A 200 16.27 3.49 -15.38
CA ARG A 200 16.86 2.30 -16.02
C ARG A 200 18.03 1.72 -15.23
N LEU A 201 18.70 2.50 -14.37
CA LEU A 201 19.75 1.97 -13.48
C LEU A 201 19.25 0.86 -12.55
N PHE A 202 17.95 0.79 -12.25
CA PHE A 202 17.37 -0.24 -11.40
C PHE A 202 17.06 -1.55 -12.14
N GLU A 203 17.04 -1.54 -13.48
CA GLU A 203 16.76 -2.73 -14.29
C GLU A 203 17.83 -3.80 -14.09
N GLY A 204 17.42 -5.05 -13.88
CA GLY A 204 18.33 -6.18 -13.66
C GLY A 204 19.07 -6.18 -12.32
N THR A 205 18.84 -5.20 -11.43
CA THR A 205 19.53 -5.12 -10.13
C THR A 205 18.94 -6.02 -9.04
N GLY A 206 17.71 -6.53 -9.26
CA GLY A 206 16.91 -7.21 -8.23
C GLY A 206 16.19 -6.24 -7.28
N ILE A 207 16.24 -4.93 -7.55
CA ILE A 207 15.49 -3.90 -6.81
C ILE A 207 14.30 -3.46 -7.66
N THR A 208 13.10 -3.46 -7.07
CA THR A 208 11.86 -3.04 -7.73
C THR A 208 11.58 -1.58 -7.42
N PHE A 209 11.71 -0.73 -8.43
CA PHE A 209 11.27 0.66 -8.37
C PHE A 209 9.75 0.74 -8.63
N LEU A 210 9.02 1.36 -7.71
CA LEU A 210 7.56 1.44 -7.74
C LEU A 210 7.09 2.83 -8.17
N ASP A 211 6.25 2.87 -9.21
CA ASP A 211 5.40 4.04 -9.49
C ASP A 211 4.27 4.14 -8.46
N GLU A 212 3.61 5.30 -8.42
CA GLU A 212 2.41 5.47 -7.61
C GLU A 212 1.33 4.44 -7.98
N GLY A 213 0.76 3.77 -6.98
CA GLY A 213 -0.29 2.79 -7.17
C GLY A 213 -0.21 1.60 -6.22
N VAL A 214 -1.08 0.61 -6.46
CA VAL A 214 -1.16 -0.62 -5.68
C VAL A 214 -0.39 -1.74 -6.38
N HIS A 215 0.52 -2.37 -5.64
CA HIS A 215 1.41 -3.44 -6.10
C HIS A 215 1.25 -4.67 -5.18
N SER A 216 1.27 -5.88 -5.73
CA SER A 216 1.11 -7.12 -4.95
C SER A 216 2.25 -8.09 -5.22
N PHE A 217 2.78 -8.71 -4.17
CA PHE A 217 3.96 -9.57 -4.20
C PHE A 217 3.72 -10.88 -3.45
N HIS A 218 4.17 -11.98 -4.04
CA HIS A 218 4.29 -13.26 -3.34
C HIS A 218 5.68 -13.31 -2.70
N LEU A 219 5.73 -13.41 -1.38
CA LEU A 219 6.97 -13.46 -0.64
C LEU A 219 7.50 -14.89 -0.55
N GLN A 220 8.83 -15.04 -0.48
CA GLN A 220 9.47 -16.36 -0.37
C GLN A 220 9.08 -17.12 0.91
N ASN A 221 8.68 -16.41 1.97
CA ASN A 221 8.17 -16.99 3.21
C ASN A 221 6.71 -17.51 3.10
N GLY A 222 6.08 -17.39 1.92
CA GLY A 222 4.71 -17.85 1.65
C GLY A 222 3.62 -16.80 1.89
N ALA A 223 3.98 -15.60 2.37
CA ALA A 223 3.03 -14.50 2.58
C ALA A 223 2.67 -13.79 1.27
N MET A 224 1.49 -13.17 1.27
CA MET A 224 1.07 -12.18 0.28
C MET A 224 1.25 -10.78 0.87
N LEU A 225 1.93 -9.90 0.13
CA LEU A 225 2.10 -8.50 0.48
C LEU A 225 1.44 -7.61 -0.56
N THR A 226 0.50 -6.76 -0.15
CA THR A 226 -0.01 -5.66 -0.99
C THR A 226 0.52 -4.32 -0.48
N VAL A 227 1.19 -3.56 -1.34
CA VAL A 227 1.77 -2.25 -1.06
C VAL A 227 1.08 -1.17 -1.87
N TYR A 228 0.63 -0.08 -1.24
CA TYR A 228 0.38 1.18 -1.95
C TYR A 228 1.66 2.02 -1.89
N ALA A 229 2.16 2.46 -3.04
CA ALA A 229 3.33 3.31 -3.16
C ALA A 229 2.95 4.71 -3.66
N SER A 230 3.62 5.77 -3.18
CA SER A 230 3.54 7.11 -3.77
C SER A 230 4.73 8.00 -3.40
N PRO A 231 5.43 8.61 -4.37
CA PRO A 231 6.54 9.53 -4.09
C PRO A 231 6.08 10.95 -3.69
N TYR A 232 4.78 11.26 -3.84
CA TYR A 232 4.31 12.63 -3.87
C TYR A 232 4.27 13.32 -2.50
N THR A 233 4.80 14.56 -2.44
CA THR A 233 4.79 15.40 -1.23
C THR A 233 4.18 16.79 -1.50
N PRO A 234 3.44 17.37 -0.52
CA PRO A 234 2.88 18.71 -0.66
C PRO A 234 3.99 19.76 -0.49
N SER A 235 4.17 20.64 -1.48
CA SER A 235 5.19 21.69 -1.42
C SER A 235 4.88 22.86 -2.35
N LEU A 236 5.37 24.04 -2.00
CA LEU A 236 5.45 25.20 -2.90
C LEU A 236 6.82 25.28 -3.60
N GLY A 237 7.69 24.34 -3.32
CA GLY A 237 9.02 24.22 -3.90
C GLY A 237 8.99 23.70 -5.32
N ASP A 238 10.20 23.50 -5.84
CA ASP A 238 10.42 23.06 -7.21
C ASP A 238 11.37 21.87 -7.24
N TRP A 239 11.00 20.81 -6.51
CA TRP A 239 11.74 19.55 -6.45
C TRP A 239 10.90 18.43 -7.08
N GLY A 240 11.49 17.24 -7.25
CA GLY A 240 10.80 16.10 -7.85
C GLY A 240 9.55 15.70 -7.06
N PHE A 241 8.53 15.19 -7.76
CA PHE A 241 7.36 14.58 -7.15
C PHE A 241 6.65 15.49 -6.11
N GLN A 242 6.62 16.79 -6.35
CA GLN A 242 5.90 17.75 -5.50
C GLN A 242 4.57 18.17 -6.12
N TYR A 243 3.55 18.34 -5.29
CA TYR A 243 2.27 18.89 -5.69
C TYR A 243 1.90 20.11 -4.85
N HIS A 244 1.15 21.03 -5.45
CA HIS A 244 0.71 22.25 -4.78
C HIS A 244 -0.29 21.92 -3.64
N PRO A 245 -0.08 22.37 -2.39
CA PRO A 245 -0.95 22.05 -1.26
C PRO A 245 -2.44 22.39 -1.50
N ASP A 246 -2.73 23.50 -2.17
CA ASP A 246 -4.11 23.91 -2.47
C ASP A 246 -4.79 23.09 -3.58
N LYS A 247 -4.03 22.43 -4.45
CA LYS A 247 -4.58 21.50 -5.45
C LYS A 247 -4.86 20.13 -4.83
N GLY A 248 -4.08 19.77 -3.82
CA GLY A 248 -4.11 18.47 -3.18
C GLY A 248 -3.60 17.36 -4.09
N HIS A 249 -3.61 16.14 -3.56
CA HIS A 249 -3.27 14.91 -4.28
C HIS A 249 -4.19 13.77 -3.85
N ASP A 250 -4.70 12.98 -4.79
CA ASP A 250 -5.64 11.90 -4.48
C ASP A 250 -4.91 10.56 -4.31
N PHE A 251 -4.64 10.21 -3.05
CA PHE A 251 -4.00 8.94 -2.71
C PHE A 251 -5.00 7.79 -2.74
N MET A 252 -4.94 6.98 -3.80
CA MET A 252 -5.88 5.88 -4.08
C MET A 252 -5.54 4.59 -3.31
N ILE A 253 -5.35 4.69 -1.99
CA ILE A 253 -5.01 3.56 -1.09
C ILE A 253 -6.13 2.52 -1.07
N ASP A 254 -7.38 2.96 -1.23
CA ASP A 254 -8.55 2.10 -1.39
C ASP A 254 -9.08 2.30 -2.81
N ASN A 255 -8.86 1.34 -3.70
CA ASN A 255 -9.27 1.45 -5.10
C ASN A 255 -10.79 1.27 -5.29
N GLY A 256 -11.60 1.19 -4.22
CA GLY A 256 -13.05 1.06 -4.27
C GLY A 256 -13.56 -0.25 -4.86
N SER A 257 -12.67 -1.13 -5.31
CA SER A 257 -13.01 -2.45 -5.88
C SER A 257 -13.27 -3.51 -4.81
N GLY A 258 -12.93 -3.23 -3.53
CA GLY A 258 -13.09 -4.16 -2.41
C GLY A 258 -12.29 -5.47 -2.52
N SER A 259 -11.48 -5.64 -3.58
CA SER A 259 -10.82 -6.92 -3.89
C SER A 259 -9.44 -7.08 -3.26
N ASN A 260 -8.65 -6.00 -3.15
CA ASN A 260 -7.27 -6.08 -2.65
C ASN A 260 -7.10 -5.12 -1.47
N THR A 261 -7.00 -5.69 -0.28
CA THR A 261 -6.63 -4.97 0.93
C THR A 261 -5.16 -4.56 0.86
N VAL A 262 -4.86 -3.28 1.05
CA VAL A 262 -3.48 -2.80 1.20
C VAL A 262 -2.96 -3.16 2.60
N ASP A 263 -1.84 -3.88 2.66
CA ASP A 263 -1.19 -4.26 3.90
C ASP A 263 -0.20 -3.18 4.37
N VAL A 264 0.56 -2.62 3.43
CA VAL A 264 1.58 -1.59 3.68
C VAL A 264 1.34 -0.38 2.78
N VAL A 265 1.41 0.82 3.35
CA VAL A 265 1.48 2.08 2.60
C VAL A 265 2.91 2.57 2.68
N MET A 266 3.48 2.95 1.54
CA MET A 266 4.84 3.46 1.39
C MET A 266 4.74 4.82 0.70
N THR A 267 5.06 5.89 1.41
CA THR A 267 5.11 7.23 0.82
C THR A 267 6.41 7.92 1.13
N HIS A 268 6.79 8.94 0.35
CA HIS A 268 7.97 9.70 0.70
C HIS A 268 7.74 10.58 1.93
N GLY A 269 6.72 11.44 1.89
CA GLY A 269 6.37 12.31 3.01
C GLY A 269 5.40 11.71 4.04
N PRO A 270 5.33 12.29 5.25
CA PRO A 270 4.41 11.88 6.30
C PRO A 270 2.96 12.33 6.03
N PRO A 271 1.97 11.66 6.65
CA PRO A 271 0.61 12.20 6.74
C PRO A 271 0.54 13.28 7.83
N LYS A 272 -0.34 14.27 7.63
CA LYS A 272 -0.50 15.37 8.58
C LYS A 272 -0.87 14.86 9.98
N GLY A 273 -0.14 15.31 10.99
CA GLY A 273 -0.40 15.00 12.39
C GLY A 273 0.41 13.84 12.96
N ILE A 274 1.19 13.13 12.13
CA ILE A 274 1.93 11.93 12.55
C ILE A 274 3.39 12.09 12.12
N MET A 275 4.27 12.30 13.11
CA MET A 275 5.73 12.38 12.91
C MET A 275 6.13 13.38 11.80
N ASP A 276 5.40 14.50 11.73
CA ASP A 276 5.47 15.48 10.65
C ASP A 276 5.88 16.89 11.14
N TYR A 277 6.41 17.00 12.35
CA TYR A 277 6.92 18.25 12.89
C TYR A 277 8.33 18.51 12.41
N THR A 278 8.57 19.72 11.88
CA THR A 278 9.88 20.19 11.43
C THR A 278 10.58 20.99 12.54
N HIS A 279 11.88 21.29 12.35
CA HIS A 279 12.61 22.20 13.22
C HIS A 279 12.02 23.63 13.30
N SER A 280 11.26 24.07 12.29
CA SER A 280 10.57 25.36 12.32
C SER A 280 9.33 25.37 13.23
N GLY A 281 8.97 24.23 13.84
CA GLY A 281 7.77 24.10 14.69
C GLY A 281 6.47 23.91 13.91
N GLU A 282 6.56 23.81 12.58
CA GLU A 282 5.42 23.63 11.68
C GLU A 282 5.20 22.15 11.34
N ARG A 283 4.01 21.87 10.78
CA ARG A 283 3.67 20.53 10.29
C ARG A 283 3.76 20.46 8.77
N ALA A 284 4.66 19.62 8.26
CA ALA A 284 4.86 19.42 6.83
C ALA A 284 4.01 18.29 6.23
N GLY A 285 3.32 17.50 7.07
CA GLY A 285 2.62 16.30 6.61
C GLY A 285 1.39 16.59 5.75
N SER A 286 1.08 15.66 4.85
CA SER A 286 -0.02 15.77 3.89
C SER A 286 -1.40 15.57 4.52
N PRO A 287 -2.31 16.57 4.44
CA PRO A 287 -3.70 16.40 4.87
C PRO A 287 -4.46 15.39 4.01
N ASP A 288 -4.18 15.32 2.70
CA ASP A 288 -4.83 14.39 1.78
C ASP A 288 -4.45 12.95 2.08
N LEU A 289 -3.15 12.70 2.32
CA LEU A 289 -2.65 11.38 2.69
C LEU A 289 -3.26 10.91 4.01
N PHE A 290 -3.32 11.80 5.01
CA PHE A 290 -4.00 11.50 6.26
C PHE A 290 -5.46 11.10 6.02
N ARG A 291 -6.19 11.86 5.19
CA ARG A 291 -7.60 11.57 4.85
C ARG A 291 -7.73 10.23 4.11
N ALA A 292 -6.84 9.91 3.18
CA ALA A 292 -6.85 8.63 2.47
C ALA A 292 -6.64 7.45 3.43
N LEU A 293 -5.62 7.52 4.29
CA LEU A 293 -5.37 6.53 5.34
C LEU A 293 -6.55 6.42 6.30
N ALA A 294 -7.15 7.55 6.68
CA ALA A 294 -8.35 7.66 7.52
C ALA A 294 -9.56 6.90 6.93
N ARG A 295 -9.68 6.88 5.59
CA ARG A 295 -10.76 6.23 4.84
C ARG A 295 -10.52 4.75 4.57
N ALA A 296 -9.28 4.33 4.32
CA ALA A 296 -8.93 2.97 3.91
C ALA A 296 -9.52 1.89 4.85
N ARG A 297 -10.15 0.86 4.29
CA ARG A 297 -10.70 -0.27 5.05
C ARG A 297 -10.39 -1.63 4.39
N PRO A 298 -9.92 -2.63 5.18
CA PRO A 298 -9.41 -2.47 6.55
C PRO A 298 -8.19 -1.54 6.58
N ARG A 299 -7.82 -1.05 7.76
CA ARG A 299 -6.64 -0.19 7.92
C ARG A 299 -5.38 -0.92 7.47
N PRO A 300 -4.44 -0.24 6.78
CA PRO A 300 -3.14 -0.83 6.49
C PRO A 300 -2.45 -1.17 7.80
N ARG A 301 -1.70 -2.27 7.81
CA ARG A 301 -0.92 -2.72 8.97
C ARG A 301 0.21 -1.72 9.24
N MET A 302 0.85 -1.24 8.20
CA MET A 302 1.96 -0.30 8.32
C MET A 302 1.86 0.84 7.32
N HIS A 303 2.27 2.03 7.73
CA HIS A 303 2.60 3.14 6.85
C HIS A 303 4.03 3.59 7.14
N CYS A 304 4.92 3.38 6.18
CA CYS A 304 6.31 3.77 6.26
C CYS A 304 6.63 4.94 5.32
N PHE A 305 7.43 5.88 5.79
CA PHE A 305 7.80 7.12 5.10
C PHE A 305 9.13 7.69 5.63
N GLY A 306 9.56 8.82 5.09
CA GLY A 306 10.73 9.59 5.54
C GLY A 306 10.51 11.10 5.41
N HIS A 307 11.40 11.79 4.69
CA HIS A 307 11.36 13.21 4.33
C HIS A 307 11.54 14.20 5.49
N ILE A 308 10.89 13.96 6.63
CA ILE A 308 10.99 14.80 7.82
C ILE A 308 11.93 14.13 8.81
N HIS A 309 13.22 14.45 8.73
CA HIS A 309 14.29 13.79 9.48
C HIS A 309 14.14 13.91 10.99
N GLU A 310 13.64 15.05 11.47
CA GLU A 310 13.33 15.31 12.88
C GLU A 310 12.24 14.40 13.43
N GLY A 311 11.38 13.92 12.53
CA GLY A 311 10.24 13.08 12.84
C GLY A 311 10.57 11.60 12.97
N TRP A 312 11.83 11.18 12.79
CA TRP A 312 12.22 9.77 12.88
C TRP A 312 11.70 9.13 14.17
N GLY A 313 11.14 7.94 14.01
CA GLY A 313 10.45 7.26 15.08
C GLY A 313 9.38 6.30 14.55
N ALA A 314 8.69 5.68 15.48
CA ALA A 314 7.51 4.88 15.16
C ALA A 314 6.41 5.07 16.20
N LYS A 315 5.17 4.97 15.75
CA LYS A 315 3.97 5.07 16.58
C LYS A 315 2.92 4.08 16.12
N LEU A 316 2.45 3.23 17.03
CA LEU A 316 1.27 2.40 16.81
C LEU A 316 0.03 3.24 17.07
N VAL A 317 -0.70 3.57 16.01
CA VAL A 317 -1.86 4.45 16.06
C VAL A 317 -3.16 3.64 16.08
N THR A 318 -4.00 3.93 17.06
CA THR A 318 -5.36 3.42 17.14
C THR A 318 -6.33 4.41 16.50
N TRP A 319 -7.10 3.92 15.54
CA TRP A 319 -8.08 4.73 14.85
C TRP A 319 -9.43 4.70 15.58
N ARG A 320 -10.05 5.85 15.78
CA ARG A 320 -11.43 5.92 16.27
C ARG A 320 -12.41 5.41 15.21
N GLU A 321 -13.43 4.69 15.65
CA GLU A 321 -14.57 4.36 14.81
C GLU A 321 -15.36 5.63 14.45
N ARG A 322 -15.97 5.65 13.26
CA ARG A 322 -16.54 6.85 12.62
C ARG A 322 -17.51 7.59 13.56
N THR A 323 -17.28 8.88 13.85
CA THR A 323 -18.30 9.71 14.52
C THR A 323 -18.78 10.95 13.76
N THR A 324 -18.00 11.69 12.95
CA THR A 324 -18.54 12.83 12.15
C THR A 324 -17.69 13.20 10.92
N ASP A 325 -18.17 14.11 10.05
CA ASP A 325 -17.59 14.47 8.73
C ASP A 325 -16.42 15.47 8.75
N MET A 326 -16.21 16.23 9.84
CA MET A 326 -15.07 17.17 9.95
C MET A 326 -13.88 16.47 10.64
N ARG A 327 -13.03 15.85 9.82
CA ARG A 327 -12.03 14.85 10.25
C ARG A 327 -10.59 15.36 10.16
N SER A 328 -9.85 15.25 11.25
CA SER A 328 -8.42 15.55 11.32
C SER A 328 -7.70 14.52 12.21
N HIS A 329 -6.37 14.59 12.25
CA HIS A 329 -5.56 13.76 13.14
C HIS A 329 -5.92 13.92 14.62
N LEU A 330 -6.51 15.05 15.02
CA LEU A 330 -6.97 15.29 16.40
C LEU A 330 -8.26 14.51 16.73
N THR A 331 -9.11 14.27 15.74
CA THR A 331 -10.43 13.65 15.95
C THR A 331 -10.47 12.19 15.54
N ASN A 332 -9.63 11.74 14.60
CA ASN A 332 -9.62 10.35 14.12
C ASN A 332 -8.65 9.42 14.84
N ILE A 333 -7.63 9.96 15.52
CA ILE A 333 -6.69 9.16 16.29
C ILE A 333 -7.17 9.09 17.74
N ASP A 334 -7.24 7.88 18.28
CA ASP A 334 -7.36 7.68 19.71
C ASP A 334 -5.97 7.71 20.35
N ASN A 335 -5.53 8.90 20.79
CA ASN A 335 -4.22 9.04 21.41
C ASN A 335 -4.12 8.31 22.76
N GLY A 336 -5.24 8.07 23.46
CA GLY A 336 -5.23 7.33 24.72
C GLY A 336 -5.01 5.83 24.54
N GLN A 337 -5.33 5.31 23.35
CA GLN A 337 -5.11 3.92 22.95
C GLN A 337 -3.97 3.76 21.94
N SER A 338 -3.26 4.85 21.61
CA SER A 338 -2.09 4.81 20.73
C SER A 338 -0.81 4.70 21.56
N CYS A 339 0.20 4.03 21.03
CA CYS A 339 1.46 3.78 21.73
C CYS A 339 2.64 4.33 20.92
N PRO A 340 3.42 5.31 21.43
CA PRO A 340 4.72 5.64 20.84
C PRO A 340 5.67 4.46 21.02
N ILE A 341 6.36 4.06 19.95
CA ILE A 341 7.34 2.97 19.98
C ILE A 341 8.74 3.52 20.24
N ALA A 342 9.13 4.55 19.49
CA ALA A 342 10.33 5.33 19.73
C ALA A 342 10.21 6.69 19.04
N LYS A 343 10.97 7.67 19.52
CA LYS A 343 11.19 8.97 18.86
C LYS A 343 12.66 9.37 18.98
N LEU A 344 13.12 10.21 18.06
CA LEU A 344 14.51 10.66 18.03
C LEU A 344 15.00 11.29 19.36
N SER A 345 14.14 11.97 20.11
CA SER A 345 14.53 12.55 21.40
C SER A 345 14.86 11.52 22.48
N ASP A 346 14.26 10.32 22.43
CA ASP A 346 14.60 9.24 23.38
C ASP A 346 16.04 8.74 23.18
N MET A 347 16.59 8.91 21.97
CA MET A 347 17.94 8.47 21.61
C MET A 347 19.03 9.47 22.05
N LYS A 348 18.69 10.76 22.18
CA LYS A 348 19.65 11.83 22.55
C LYS A 348 20.09 11.77 24.02
N ASP A 349 19.26 11.20 24.89
CA ASP A 349 19.53 11.09 26.34
C ASP A 349 20.43 9.89 26.70
N GLY A 350 21.08 9.25 25.73
CA GLY A 350 21.92 8.07 25.95
C GLY A 350 21.12 6.78 26.24
N ALA A 351 19.81 6.86 26.45
CA ALA A 351 18.90 5.72 26.65
C ALA A 351 18.73 4.84 25.40
N GLY A 352 19.14 5.33 24.22
CA GLY A 352 19.16 4.58 22.97
C GLY A 352 20.45 3.80 22.68
N ARG A 353 21.50 3.95 23.51
CA ARG A 353 22.72 3.12 23.43
C ARG A 353 22.53 1.83 24.19
N SER A 354 21.47 1.09 23.89
CA SER A 354 21.44 -0.34 24.24
C SER A 354 22.47 -1.00 23.34
N LEU A 355 23.63 -1.32 23.90
CA LEU A 355 24.51 -2.29 23.27
C LEU A 355 23.67 -3.53 22.98
N SER A 356 23.88 -4.18 21.83
CA SER A 356 23.34 -5.54 21.64
C SER A 356 23.73 -6.42 22.84
N GLU A 357 23.02 -7.55 23.06
CA GLU A 357 23.33 -8.50 24.15
C GLU A 357 24.81 -8.93 24.19
N GLU A 358 25.56 -8.71 23.10
CA GLU A 358 26.99 -9.02 22.92
C GLU A 358 27.93 -7.80 22.97
N GLY A 359 27.46 -6.61 23.36
CA GLY A 359 28.33 -5.41 23.46
C GLY A 359 28.63 -4.71 22.13
N ALA A 360 28.06 -5.15 21.00
CA ALA A 360 28.21 -4.51 19.70
C ALA A 360 27.20 -3.36 19.50
N PRO A 361 27.56 -2.29 18.75
CA PRO A 361 26.63 -1.19 18.47
C PRO A 361 25.39 -1.67 17.71
N MET A 362 24.21 -1.16 18.11
CA MET A 362 22.94 -1.40 17.41
C MET A 362 23.03 -1.02 15.94
N LYS A 363 22.55 -1.89 15.06
CA LYS A 363 22.64 -1.75 13.59
C LYS A 363 21.32 -1.37 12.92
N TYR A 364 20.23 -1.50 13.67
CA TYR A 364 18.87 -1.14 13.31
C TYR A 364 18.06 -0.99 14.60
N PHE A 365 16.91 -0.32 14.53
CA PHE A 365 15.93 -0.30 15.61
C PHE A 365 14.86 -1.36 15.34
N ALA A 366 14.69 -2.33 16.24
CA ALA A 366 13.75 -3.42 16.07
C ALA A 366 12.43 -3.18 16.80
N SER A 367 11.31 -3.53 16.16
CA SER A 367 10.00 -3.66 16.80
C SER A 367 9.24 -4.85 16.21
N SER A 368 8.41 -5.50 17.02
CA SER A 368 7.57 -6.62 16.60
C SER A 368 6.14 -6.38 17.09
N HIS A 369 5.17 -6.58 16.20
CA HIS A 369 3.75 -6.42 16.50
C HIS A 369 2.91 -7.63 16.00
N CYS A 370 3.51 -8.82 16.06
CA CYS A 370 2.87 -10.10 15.81
C CYS A 370 1.91 -10.46 16.97
N SER A 371 1.04 -11.44 16.76
CA SER A 371 -0.05 -11.78 17.69
C SER A 371 0.42 -12.21 19.10
N GLY A 372 1.69 -12.59 19.25
CA GLY A 372 2.28 -13.01 20.52
C GLY A 372 3.11 -11.95 21.26
N ASP A 373 3.26 -10.75 20.69
CA ASP A 373 4.10 -9.70 21.28
C ASP A 373 3.37 -8.94 22.40
N ALA A 374 4.11 -8.14 23.17
CA ALA A 374 3.53 -7.31 24.23
C ALA A 374 2.54 -6.25 23.70
N HIS A 375 2.77 -5.77 22.47
CA HIS A 375 1.94 -4.77 21.80
C HIS A 375 1.56 -5.25 20.39
N PRO A 376 0.70 -6.27 20.27
CA PRO A 376 0.33 -6.86 18.98
C PRO A 376 -0.51 -5.86 18.17
N LEU A 377 -0.34 -5.85 16.86
CA LEU A 377 -1.11 -4.98 15.98
C LEU A 377 -2.55 -5.51 15.81
N ASN A 378 -3.54 -4.71 16.19
CA ASN A 378 -4.94 -5.00 15.92
C ASN A 378 -5.31 -4.62 14.48
N TRP A 379 -5.19 -5.60 13.57
CA TRP A 379 -5.40 -5.37 12.14
C TRP A 379 -6.82 -4.88 11.84
N GLY A 380 -6.92 -3.84 11.03
CA GLY A 380 -8.20 -3.21 10.68
C GLY A 380 -8.62 -2.06 11.59
N SER A 381 -8.03 -1.92 12.78
CA SER A 381 -8.29 -0.81 13.71
C SER A 381 -7.04 -0.03 14.11
N GLN A 382 -5.85 -0.60 13.90
CA GLN A 382 -4.56 0.04 14.13
C GLN A 382 -3.69 0.07 12.88
N THR A 383 -2.77 1.03 12.84
CA THR A 383 -1.69 1.13 11.84
C THR A 383 -0.41 1.51 12.54
N LEU A 384 0.67 0.79 12.27
CA LEU A 384 2.02 1.19 12.68
C LEU A 384 2.54 2.25 11.70
N PHE A 385 2.82 3.45 12.20
CA PHE A 385 3.49 4.48 11.42
C PHE A 385 4.99 4.44 11.72
N VAL A 386 5.81 4.45 10.67
CA VAL A 386 7.27 4.40 10.76
C VAL A 386 7.87 5.53 9.93
N ASN A 387 8.49 6.50 10.58
CA ASN A 387 9.36 7.46 9.91
C ASN A 387 10.78 6.91 9.95
N ALA A 388 11.29 6.54 8.78
CA ALA A 388 12.55 5.85 8.59
C ALA A 388 13.63 6.73 7.93
N ALA A 389 13.49 8.06 7.99
CA ALA A 389 14.51 9.00 7.51
C ALA A 389 15.82 8.82 8.27
N ILE A 390 16.84 8.25 7.62
CA ILE A 390 18.10 7.91 8.28
C ILE A 390 19.09 9.07 8.29
N GLU A 391 18.92 10.08 7.42
CA GLU A 391 19.76 11.27 7.50
C GLU A 391 19.54 11.97 8.85
N GLY A 392 20.67 12.29 9.49
CA GLY A 392 20.68 12.98 10.78
C GLY A 392 20.44 14.47 10.61
N THR A 393 19.98 15.14 11.67
CA THR A 393 19.87 16.60 11.66
C THR A 393 21.20 17.24 12.10
N PRO A 394 21.62 18.38 11.51
CA PRO A 394 22.80 19.10 11.96
C PRO A 394 22.66 19.47 13.44
N GLN A 395 23.61 19.03 14.28
CA GLN A 395 23.51 19.24 15.72
C GLN A 395 23.91 20.67 16.15
N ASN A 396 24.49 21.50 15.28
CA ASN A 396 24.81 22.91 15.50
C ASN A 396 25.01 23.64 14.16
N MET A 397 24.84 24.97 14.13
CA MET A 397 25.16 25.87 12.99
C MET A 397 26.65 25.94 12.60
N ASP A 398 27.50 25.06 13.15
CA ASP A 398 28.90 24.94 12.77
C ASP A 398 29.03 24.04 11.54
N VAL A 399 29.15 24.68 10.38
CA VAL A 399 29.31 24.10 9.03
C VAL A 399 30.65 23.36 8.85
N GLN A 400 31.32 22.93 9.93
CA GLN A 400 32.67 22.36 9.87
C GLN A 400 32.85 21.00 10.56
N LYS A 401 31.78 20.23 10.80
CA LYS A 401 31.93 18.80 11.15
C LYS A 401 30.97 17.91 10.36
N GLU A 402 31.55 17.19 9.41
CA GLU A 402 30.98 16.10 8.59
C GLU A 402 30.57 14.85 9.39
N ASN A 403 29.99 15.02 10.58
CA ASN A 403 29.44 13.91 11.38
C ASN A 403 27.96 14.18 11.65
N LEU A 404 27.14 14.15 10.60
CA LEU A 404 25.70 13.98 10.80
C LEU A 404 25.50 12.62 11.50
N SER A 405 24.89 12.63 12.67
CA SER A 405 24.56 11.40 13.38
C SER A 405 23.42 10.71 12.61
N MET A 406 23.79 9.83 11.69
CA MET A 406 22.83 9.03 10.95
C MET A 406 21.98 8.20 11.91
N GLN A 407 20.69 8.16 11.63
CA GLN A 407 19.70 7.42 12.40
C GLN A 407 19.68 5.96 11.95
N LEU A 408 19.21 5.08 12.83
CA LEU A 408 19.18 3.65 12.50
C LEU A 408 17.99 3.33 11.58
N PRO A 409 18.15 2.39 10.63
CA PRO A 409 17.02 1.84 9.89
C PRO A 409 16.11 1.03 10.83
N TRP A 410 14.86 0.81 10.41
CA TRP A 410 13.87 0.06 11.19
C TRP A 410 13.79 -1.39 10.74
N ALA A 411 13.87 -2.33 11.68
CA ALA A 411 13.52 -3.73 11.46
C ALA A 411 12.16 -4.01 12.12
N VAL A 412 11.13 -4.26 11.32
CA VAL A 412 9.75 -4.42 11.79
C VAL A 412 9.24 -5.81 11.46
N ASP A 413 8.78 -6.53 12.47
CA ASP A 413 8.13 -7.82 12.32
C ASP A 413 6.59 -7.66 12.37
N LEU A 414 5.89 -8.10 11.31
CA LEU A 414 4.43 -8.09 11.20
C LEU A 414 3.91 -9.43 10.67
N GLU A 415 2.64 -9.71 10.95
CA GLU A 415 1.95 -10.85 10.35
C GLU A 415 1.22 -10.44 9.07
N LEU A 416 1.52 -11.14 7.97
CA LEU A 416 0.82 -11.03 6.69
C LEU A 416 0.01 -12.28 6.42
N ARG A 417 -0.99 -12.19 5.54
CA ARG A 417 -1.79 -13.35 5.17
C ARG A 417 -1.03 -14.28 4.24
N SER A 418 -1.18 -15.58 4.43
CA SER A 418 -0.67 -16.60 3.52
C SER A 418 -1.32 -16.51 2.14
N TYR A 419 -0.56 -16.78 1.09
CA TYR A 419 -1.13 -17.01 -0.23
C TYR A 419 -1.89 -18.35 -0.25
N PRO A 420 -3.12 -18.42 -0.83
CA PRO A 420 -3.81 -19.70 -0.98
C PRO A 420 -3.04 -20.62 -1.92
N GLN A 421 -2.40 -21.67 -1.38
CA GLN A 421 -1.86 -22.75 -2.19
C GLN A 421 -3.03 -23.42 -2.95
N GLY A 422 -3.02 -23.32 -4.28
CA GLY A 422 -4.07 -23.88 -5.17
C GLY A 422 -4.48 -23.00 -6.36
N ALA A 423 -4.06 -21.74 -6.43
CA ALA A 423 -4.37 -20.86 -7.57
C ALA A 423 -3.48 -21.10 -8.81
N GLU A 424 -2.37 -21.83 -8.66
CA GLU A 424 -1.41 -22.12 -9.75
C GLU A 424 -1.86 -23.30 -10.63
N GLU A 425 -2.45 -24.35 -10.04
CA GLU A 425 -2.93 -25.54 -10.78
C GLU A 425 -4.05 -25.22 -11.79
N THR A 426 -4.83 -24.17 -11.55
CA THR A 426 -5.92 -23.78 -12.45
C THR A 426 -5.44 -23.00 -13.68
N ARG A 427 -4.25 -22.37 -13.62
CA ARG A 427 -3.68 -21.65 -14.77
C ARG A 427 -2.91 -22.56 -15.71
N GLU A 428 -2.27 -23.61 -15.20
CA GLU A 428 -1.60 -24.61 -16.05
C GLU A 428 -2.57 -25.57 -16.75
N ARG A 429 -3.75 -25.83 -16.18
CA ARG A 429 -4.81 -26.62 -16.86
C ARG A 429 -5.65 -25.83 -17.86
N ALA A 430 -5.43 -24.51 -17.98
CA ALA A 430 -6.16 -23.62 -18.87
C ALA A 430 -5.31 -23.07 -20.04
N LYS A 431 -4.08 -23.56 -20.19
CA LYS A 431 -3.29 -23.49 -21.43
C LYS A 431 -3.33 -24.85 -22.12
#